data_AF-T1CFB6-F1
#
_entry.id   AF-T1CFB6-F1
#
_cell.length_a   1.000
_cell.length_b   1.000
_cell.length_c   1.000
_cell.angle_alpha   90.00
_cell.angle_beta   90.00
_cell.angle_gamma   90.00
#
_symmetry.space_group_name_H-M   'P 1'
#
loop_
_entity.id
_entity.type
_entity.pdbx_description
1 polymer ?
#
loop_
_entity_poly.entity_id
_entity_poly.type
_entity_poly.pdbx_seq_one_letter_code
_entity_poly.pdbx_strand_id
1 'polypeptide(L)'
;TPAKSIRKRGRPKRDEQPLPPEPTRLERQTAMTLEQMLDDLPLACNVGTKKNSKGYKESWIGYKLHLDVADGQIPISCILTSASLHDSQAAIPLARLTAQRVTNLYDLSDSAYDAPLIHEQIRSLGHV
;
A
#
# COMPACT_ATOMS: atom_id res chain seq x y z
N THR A 1 -24.13 -4.80 4.95
CA THR A 1 -23.97 -3.53 4.21
C THR A 1 -24.95 -3.53 3.04
N PRO A 2 -25.76 -2.49 2.83
CA PRO A 2 -26.70 -2.50 1.71
C PRO A 2 -25.93 -2.56 0.39
N ALA A 3 -26.41 -3.38 -0.56
CA ALA A 3 -25.75 -3.61 -1.83
C ALA A 3 -25.72 -2.29 -2.64
N LYS A 4 -24.52 -1.75 -2.91
CA LYS A 4 -24.36 -0.59 -3.78
C LYS A 4 -24.87 -0.93 -5.18
N SER A 5 -25.81 -0.14 -5.69
CA SER A 5 -26.34 -0.29 -7.04
C SER A 5 -25.21 -0.14 -8.06
N ILE A 6 -24.98 -1.17 -8.87
CA ILE A 6 -23.93 -1.18 -9.89
C ILE A 6 -24.29 -0.15 -10.97
N ARG A 7 -23.49 0.91 -11.10
CA ARG A 7 -23.66 1.91 -12.16
C ARG A 7 -23.42 1.25 -13.52
N LYS A 8 -24.32 1.49 -14.49
CA LYS A 8 -24.11 1.02 -15.86
C LYS A 8 -22.83 1.66 -16.42
N ARG A 9 -21.96 0.86 -17.04
CA ARG A 9 -20.76 1.36 -17.74
C ARG A 9 -21.19 2.36 -18.82
N GLY A 10 -20.59 3.55 -18.83
CA GLY A 10 -20.88 4.58 -19.83
C GLY A 10 -20.66 6.00 -19.31
N ARG A 11 -20.86 6.97 -20.20
CA ARG A 11 -20.83 8.40 -19.87
C ARG A 11 -21.93 8.72 -18.84
N PRO A 12 -21.63 9.50 -17.78
CA PRO A 12 -22.64 10.05 -16.89
C PRO A 12 -23.77 10.74 -17.66
N LYS A 13 -25.00 10.68 -17.14
CA LYS A 13 -26.08 11.52 -17.67
C LYS A 13 -25.69 13.00 -17.54
N ARG A 14 -26.21 13.84 -18.45
CA ARG A 14 -25.83 15.25 -18.62
C ARG A 14 -25.89 16.09 -17.32
N ASP A 15 -26.76 15.70 -16.38
CA ASP A 15 -26.98 16.39 -15.10
C ASP A 15 -26.61 15.52 -13.87
N GLU A 16 -25.97 14.37 -14.08
CA GLU A 16 -25.57 13.46 -13.01
C GLU A 16 -24.10 13.72 -12.65
N GLN A 17 -23.88 14.47 -11.58
CA GLN A 17 -22.54 14.62 -11.00
C GLN A 17 -22.04 13.24 -10.53
N PRO A 18 -20.83 12.82 -10.93
CA PRO A 18 -20.22 11.62 -10.39
C PRO A 18 -20.12 11.75 -8.87
N LEU A 19 -20.48 10.70 -8.14
CA LEU A 19 -20.09 10.60 -6.74
C LEU A 19 -18.56 10.73 -6.65
N PRO A 20 -18.03 11.42 -5.63
CA PRO A 20 -16.59 11.46 -5.41
C PRO A 20 -16.05 10.05 -5.30
N PRO A 21 -14.85 9.79 -5.86
CA PRO A 21 -14.22 8.48 -5.75
C PRO A 21 -14.03 8.13 -4.27
N GLU A 22 -14.14 6.84 -3.96
CA GLU A 22 -13.75 6.38 -2.64
C GLU A 22 -12.25 6.63 -2.43
N PRO A 23 -11.84 7.02 -1.22
CA PRO A 23 -10.43 7.20 -0.93
C PRO A 23 -9.69 5.88 -1.15
N THR A 24 -8.53 5.98 -1.79
CA THR A 24 -7.59 4.89 -1.95
C THR A 24 -7.14 4.40 -0.57
N ARG A 25 -6.66 3.15 -0.51
CA ARG A 25 -6.13 2.59 0.74
C ARG A 25 -5.03 3.47 1.35
N LEU A 26 -4.12 3.98 0.51
CA LEU A 26 -3.03 4.84 0.95
C LEU A 26 -3.53 6.15 1.58
N GLU A 27 -4.56 6.77 1.00
CA GLU A 27 -5.20 7.96 1.59
C GLU A 27 -5.86 7.63 2.94
N ARG A 28 -6.56 6.50 3.04
CA ARG A 28 -7.20 6.08 4.30
C ARG A 28 -6.18 5.83 5.41
N GLN A 29 -5.01 5.29 5.08
CA GLN A 29 -3.94 5.00 6.05
C GLN A 29 -3.47 6.27 6.78
N THR A 30 -3.57 7.46 6.19
CA THR A 30 -3.16 8.71 6.87
C THR A 30 -3.93 8.97 8.17
N ALA A 31 -5.18 8.48 8.26
CA ALA A 31 -6.07 8.68 9.41
C ALA A 31 -6.22 7.42 10.29
N MET A 32 -5.52 6.32 9.99
CA MET A 32 -5.61 5.05 10.70
C MET A 32 -4.53 4.91 11.79
N THR A 33 -4.82 4.12 12.83
CA THR A 33 -3.79 3.61 13.73
C THR A 33 -2.99 2.51 13.04
N LEU A 34 -1.80 2.16 13.56
CA LEU A 34 -0.98 1.09 12.98
C LEU A 34 -1.76 -0.24 12.93
N GLU A 35 -2.46 -0.59 13.99
CA GLU A 35 -3.25 -1.83 14.09
C GLU A 35 -4.34 -1.87 13.01
N GLN A 36 -5.07 -0.76 12.85
CA GLN A 36 -6.10 -0.64 11.80
C GLN A 36 -5.52 -0.79 10.39
N MET A 37 -4.32 -0.26 10.14
CA MET A 37 -3.68 -0.43 8.83
C MET A 37 -3.31 -1.88 8.58
N LEU A 38 -2.74 -2.56 9.59
CA LEU A 38 -2.34 -3.96 9.48
C LEU A 38 -3.56 -4.87 9.25
N ASP A 39 -4.67 -4.62 9.95
CA ASP A 39 -5.93 -5.35 9.79
C ASP A 39 -6.61 -5.10 8.42
N ASP A 40 -6.45 -3.90 7.84
CA ASP A 40 -7.02 -3.57 6.53
C ASP A 40 -6.27 -4.31 5.40
N LEU A 41 -4.98 -4.66 5.56
CA LEU A 41 -4.18 -5.31 4.52
C LEU A 41 -4.71 -6.71 4.16
N PRO A 42 -4.77 -7.06 2.87
CA PRO A 42 -5.22 -8.39 2.47
C PRO A 42 -4.14 -9.43 2.80
N LEU A 43 -4.53 -10.50 3.48
CA LEU A 43 -3.61 -11.55 3.96
C LEU A 43 -3.80 -12.91 3.28
N ALA A 44 -4.89 -13.12 2.54
CA ALA A 44 -5.17 -14.40 1.91
C ALA A 44 -4.27 -14.66 0.69
N CYS A 45 -3.87 -15.91 0.47
CA CYS A 45 -3.20 -16.30 -0.77
C CYS A 45 -4.06 -15.90 -1.99
N ASN A 46 -3.47 -15.18 -2.94
CA ASN A 46 -4.18 -14.81 -4.17
C ASN A 46 -3.22 -14.65 -5.36
N VAL A 47 -3.73 -14.06 -6.45
CA VAL A 47 -2.98 -13.90 -7.70
C VAL A 47 -2.54 -12.44 -7.85
N GLY A 48 -1.23 -12.23 -8.00
CA GLY A 48 -0.66 -10.95 -8.46
C GLY A 48 -0.39 -11.00 -9.96
N THR A 49 -0.52 -9.86 -10.64
CA THR A 49 -0.18 -9.72 -12.06
C THR A 49 0.60 -8.43 -12.29
N LYS A 50 1.72 -8.49 -13.00
CA LYS A 50 2.47 -7.32 -13.48
C LYS A 50 2.74 -7.43 -14.97
N LYS A 51 2.75 -6.29 -15.64
CA LYS A 51 3.19 -6.20 -17.02
C LYS A 51 4.71 -6.02 -17.03
N ASN A 52 5.44 -6.94 -17.67
CA ASN A 52 6.88 -6.85 -17.79
C ASN A 52 7.30 -5.77 -18.80
N SER A 53 8.61 -5.49 -18.89
CA SER A 53 9.16 -4.46 -19.79
C SER A 53 8.91 -4.72 -21.27
N LYS A 54 8.64 -5.98 -21.66
CA LYS A 54 8.27 -6.39 -23.02
C LYS A 54 6.77 -6.32 -23.28
N GLY A 55 5.98 -5.94 -22.27
CA GLY A 55 4.54 -5.77 -22.35
C GLY A 55 3.71 -7.03 -22.10
N TYR A 56 4.33 -8.15 -21.73
CA TYR A 56 3.61 -9.37 -21.38
C TYR A 56 3.13 -9.34 -19.93
N LYS A 57 1.98 -9.98 -19.67
CA LYS A 57 1.46 -10.15 -18.30
C LYS A 57 2.11 -11.38 -17.67
N GLU A 58 2.80 -11.17 -16.57
CA GLU A 58 3.31 -12.22 -15.70
C GLU A 58 2.41 -12.28 -14.46
N SER A 59 2.03 -13.48 -14.06
CA SER A 59 1.17 -13.71 -12.89
C SER A 59 1.78 -14.73 -11.96
N TRP A 60 1.56 -14.56 -10.67
CA TRP A 60 2.05 -15.44 -9.62
C TRP A 60 0.96 -15.64 -8.57
N ILE A 61 0.93 -16.84 -7.97
CA ILE A 61 0.00 -17.21 -6.91
C ILE A 61 0.78 -17.27 -5.60
N GLY A 62 0.33 -16.57 -4.57
CA GLY A 62 0.98 -16.62 -3.27
C GLY A 62 0.82 -15.33 -2.46
N TYR A 63 1.95 -14.87 -1.93
CA TYR A 63 2.07 -13.76 -1.01
C TYR A 63 3.18 -12.79 -1.44
N LYS A 64 3.17 -11.59 -0.85
CA LYS A 64 4.27 -10.63 -0.87
C LYS A 64 4.74 -10.39 0.56
N LEU A 65 6.03 -10.58 0.79
CA LEU A 65 6.69 -10.23 2.04
C LEU A 65 7.38 -8.88 1.88
N HIS A 66 6.93 -7.89 2.65
CA HIS A 66 7.53 -6.57 2.73
C HIS A 66 8.45 -6.54 3.95
N LEU A 67 9.69 -6.11 3.75
CA LEU A 67 10.71 -6.10 4.79
C LEU A 67 11.30 -4.71 4.92
N ASP A 68 11.47 -4.30 6.17
CA ASP A 68 12.37 -3.22 6.54
C ASP A 68 13.64 -3.84 7.11
N VAL A 69 14.77 -3.48 6.52
CA VAL A 69 16.06 -4.14 6.73
C VAL A 69 17.10 -3.07 6.99
N ALA A 70 17.73 -3.14 8.17
CA ALA A 70 18.82 -2.26 8.55
C ALA A 70 20.15 -2.70 7.91
N ASP A 71 21.16 -1.85 8.07
CA ASP A 71 22.54 -2.14 7.67
C ASP A 71 23.02 -3.50 8.19
N GLY A 72 23.80 -4.20 7.37
CA GLY A 72 24.20 -5.57 7.67
C GLY A 72 23.10 -6.62 7.44
N GLN A 73 22.04 -6.26 6.72
CA GLN A 73 20.94 -7.16 6.33
C GLN A 73 20.13 -7.68 7.53
N ILE A 74 20.00 -6.87 8.57
CA ILE A 74 19.26 -7.24 9.79
C ILE A 74 17.78 -6.87 9.59
N PRO A 75 16.85 -7.83 9.53
CA PRO A 75 15.43 -7.52 9.40
C PRO A 75 14.91 -6.86 10.68
N ILE A 76 14.35 -5.65 10.56
CA ILE A 76 13.77 -4.93 11.69
C ILE A 76 12.28 -5.19 11.79
N SER A 77 11.57 -5.14 10.66
CA SER A 77 10.12 -5.32 10.57
C SER A 77 9.73 -6.08 9.31
N CYS A 78 8.61 -6.81 9.39
CA CYS A 78 8.09 -7.56 8.27
C CYS A 78 6.56 -7.51 8.23
N ILE A 79 5.99 -7.44 7.03
CA ILE A 79 4.54 -7.54 6.78
C ILE A 79 4.32 -8.51 5.63
N LEU A 80 3.55 -9.56 5.87
CA LEU A 80 3.12 -10.50 4.83
C LEU A 80 1.74 -10.12 4.32
N THR A 81 1.57 -10.09 3.00
CA THR A 81 0.32 -9.67 2.35
C THR A 81 0.00 -10.56 1.16
N SER A 82 -1.22 -10.48 0.65
CA SER A 82 -1.64 -11.10 -0.60
C SER A 82 -0.75 -10.70 -1.78
N ALA A 83 -0.50 -11.62 -2.72
CA ALA A 83 0.30 -11.38 -3.92
C ALA A 83 -0.16 -10.18 -4.77
N SER A 84 -1.45 -9.86 -4.76
CA SER A 84 -2.03 -8.78 -5.54
C SER A 84 -1.82 -7.37 -4.95
N LEU A 85 -1.30 -7.25 -3.72
CA LEU A 85 -1.15 -5.95 -3.08
C LEU A 85 -0.15 -5.08 -3.85
N HIS A 86 -0.47 -3.80 -4.05
CA HIS A 86 0.52 -2.84 -4.57
C HIS A 86 1.49 -2.44 -3.46
N ASP A 87 2.79 -2.43 -3.76
CA ASP A 87 3.85 -2.34 -2.75
C ASP A 87 3.77 -1.05 -1.92
N SER A 88 3.41 0.08 -2.54
CA SER A 88 3.17 1.35 -1.84
C SER A 88 2.13 1.27 -0.70
N GLN A 89 1.19 0.33 -0.74
CA GLN A 89 0.16 0.18 0.30
C GLN A 89 0.71 -0.44 1.59
N ALA A 90 1.88 -1.09 1.55
CA ALA A 90 2.54 -1.60 2.75
C ALA A 90 3.53 -0.59 3.36
N ALA A 91 3.86 0.49 2.64
CA ALA A 91 4.92 1.42 3.01
C ALA A 91 4.70 2.11 4.36
N ILE A 92 3.55 2.77 4.51
CA ILE A 92 3.17 3.50 5.74
C ILE A 92 3.11 2.57 6.96
N PRO A 93 2.39 1.43 6.93
CA PRO A 93 2.35 0.54 8.09
C PRO A 93 3.72 -0.06 8.41
N LEU A 94 4.54 -0.38 7.39
CA LEU A 94 5.90 -0.90 7.61
C LEU A 94 6.80 0.14 8.29
N ALA A 95 6.82 1.38 7.80
CA ALA A 95 7.61 2.47 8.38
C ALA A 95 7.18 2.77 9.82
N ARG A 96 5.87 2.81 10.10
CA ARG A 96 5.34 3.01 11.46
C ARG A 96 5.70 1.85 12.39
N LEU A 97 5.67 0.61 11.90
CA LEU A 97 6.07 -0.56 12.68
C LEU A 97 7.56 -0.53 13.02
N THR A 98 8.42 -0.12 12.08
CA THR A 98 9.86 0.04 12.32
C THR A 98 10.16 1.15 13.30
N ALA A 99 9.50 2.30 13.20
CA ALA A 99 9.69 3.44 14.10
C ALA A 99 9.37 3.12 15.58
N GLN A 100 8.60 2.06 15.85
CA GLN A 100 8.38 1.57 17.22
C GLN A 100 9.56 0.76 17.78
N ARG A 101 10.48 0.30 16.94
CA ARG A 101 11.55 -0.65 17.29
C ARG A 101 12.92 0.00 17.30
N VAL A 102 13.16 0.94 16.40
CA VAL A 102 14.46 1.58 16.19
C VAL A 102 14.29 3.04 15.80
N THR A 103 15.36 3.82 15.96
CA THR A 103 15.45 5.17 15.41
C THR A 103 15.96 5.09 13.96
N ASN A 104 15.09 5.37 13.00
CA ASN A 104 15.46 5.46 11.58
C ASN A 104 15.96 6.87 11.24
N LEU A 105 17.07 6.96 10.50
CA LEU A 105 17.64 8.23 10.05
C LEU A 105 17.14 8.62 8.65
N TYR A 106 16.97 7.61 7.78
CA TYR A 106 16.50 7.78 6.40
C TYR A 106 15.79 6.50 5.96
N ASP A 107 14.90 6.64 4.98
CA ASP A 107 14.21 5.51 4.34
C ASP A 107 14.69 5.37 2.88
N LEU A 108 15.16 4.17 2.49
CA LEU A 108 15.55 3.86 1.12
C LEU A 108 14.59 2.83 0.52
N SER A 109 13.86 3.21 -0.53
CA SER A 109 12.85 2.37 -1.18
C SER A 109 12.95 2.39 -2.72
N ASP A 110 12.39 1.37 -3.37
CA ASP A 110 12.21 1.35 -4.83
C ASP A 110 11.27 2.48 -5.28
N SER A 111 11.43 2.96 -6.51
CA SER A 111 10.49 3.84 -7.22
C SER A 111 9.01 3.46 -7.12
N ALA A 112 8.65 2.19 -6.93
CA ALA A 112 7.27 1.75 -6.71
C ALA A 112 6.63 2.33 -5.43
N TYR A 113 7.44 2.86 -4.52
CA TYR A 113 7.06 3.52 -3.27
C TYR A 113 7.00 5.04 -3.39
N ASP A 114 7.31 5.61 -4.55
CA ASP A 114 7.29 7.05 -4.77
C ASP A 114 5.84 7.59 -4.79
N ALA A 115 5.35 8.02 -3.63
CA ALA A 115 4.06 8.66 -3.48
C ALA A 115 4.13 9.80 -2.46
N PRO A 116 3.52 10.98 -2.73
CA PRO A 116 3.54 12.13 -1.83
C PRO A 116 3.12 11.80 -0.38
N LEU A 117 2.09 10.97 -0.21
CA LEU A 117 1.61 10.56 1.11
C LEU A 117 2.63 9.72 1.89
N ILE A 118 3.46 8.93 1.20
CA ILE A 118 4.53 8.15 1.83
C ILE A 118 5.63 9.11 2.29
N HIS A 119 6.03 10.07 1.45
CA HIS A 119 7.02 11.09 1.79
C HIS A 119 6.58 11.94 2.99
N GLU A 120 5.33 12.38 3.02
CA GLU A 120 4.75 13.12 4.16
C GLU A 120 4.79 12.28 5.44
N GLN A 121 4.45 11.00 5.35
CA GLN A 121 4.50 10.10 6.49
C GLN A 121 5.93 9.90 7.02
N ILE A 122 6.89 9.64 6.14
CA ILE A 122 8.32 9.47 6.48
C ILE A 122 8.84 10.72 7.21
N ARG A 123 8.58 11.91 6.65
CA ARG A 123 8.96 13.18 7.28
C ARG A 123 8.29 13.40 8.63
N SER A 124 7.02 12.99 8.79
CA SER A 124 6.32 13.09 10.07
C SER A 124 6.94 12.21 11.17
N LEU A 125 7.66 11.16 10.79
CA LEU A 125 8.41 10.30 11.70
C LEU A 125 9.82 10.86 12.01
N GLY A 126 10.21 11.98 11.38
CA GLY A 126 11.53 12.60 11.57
C GLY A 126 12.63 11.98 10.70
N HIS A 127 12.27 11.18 9.71
CA HIS A 127 13.21 10.55 8.79
C HIS A 127 13.43 11.43 7.55
N VAL A 128 14.57 11.23 6.87
CA VAL A 128 14.92 11.88 5.59
C VAL A 128 14.52 11.03 4.39
#